data_AF-A0A183EYP3-F1
#
_entry.id   AF-A0A183EYP3-F1
#
_cell.length_a   1.000
_cell.length_b   1.000
_cell.length_c   1.000
_cell.angle_alpha   90.00
_cell.angle_beta   90.00
_cell.angle_gamma   90.00
#
_symmetry.space_group_name_H-M   'P 1'
#
loop_
_entity.id
_entity.type
_entity.pdbx_description
1 polymer ?
#
loop_
_entity_poly.entity_id
_entity_poly.type
_entity_poly.pdbx_seq_one_letter_code
_entity_poly.pdbx_strand_id
1 'polypeptide(L)' 'MVHNKPVVLRSLLISPVPLFNRARTGCRPFVEIHAGGTKLWSTYENYDDLKVFEIPDAQFAEIALGNVPAGDDVQVRY' A
#
# COMPACT_ATOMS: atom_id res chain seq x y z
N MET A 1 15.85 -24.64 2.15
CA MET A 1 15.16 -24.56 3.45
C MET A 1 14.53 -23.17 3.54
N VAL A 2 13.21 -23.08 3.75
CA VAL A 2 12.52 -21.79 3.94
C VAL A 2 12.61 -21.42 5.42
N HIS A 3 12.89 -20.15 5.73
CA HIS A 3 13.15 -19.73 7.11
C HIS A 3 11.89 -19.57 7.96
N ASN A 4 10.70 -19.42 7.35
CA ASN A 4 9.38 -19.28 7.99
C ASN A 4 9.33 -18.28 9.16
N LYS A 5 10.17 -17.24 9.13
CA LYS A 5 10.16 -16.16 10.13
C LYS A 5 9.25 -15.05 9.59
N PRO A 6 8.35 -14.50 10.40
CA PRO A 6 7.54 -13.37 9.98
C PRO A 6 8.43 -12.18 9.62
N VAL A 7 8.00 -11.42 8.62
CA VAL A 7 8.62 -10.16 8.20
C VAL A 7 7.75 -8.99 8.66
N VAL A 8 8.36 -7.84 8.89
CA VAL A 8 7.62 -6.62 9.26
C VAL A 8 7.54 -5.72 8.03
N LEU A 9 6.33 -5.51 7.51
CA LEU A 9 6.06 -4.61 6.41
C LEU A 9 5.94 -3.17 6.93
N ARG A 10 6.82 -2.29 6.47
CA ARG A 10 6.92 -0.91 6.99
C ARG A 10 6.19 0.10 6.12
N SER A 11 6.44 0.08 4.82
CA SER A 11 5.83 0.97 3.85
C SER A 11 5.72 0.29 2.47
N LEU A 12 4.83 0.82 1.63
CA LEU A 12 4.76 0.55 0.19
C LEU A 12 5.23 1.80 -0.55
N LEU A 13 6.17 1.64 -1.48
CA LEU A 13 6.63 2.69 -2.38
C LEU A 13 6.23 2.32 -3.80
N ILE A 14 5.36 3.12 -4.43
CA ILE A 14 4.93 2.93 -5.82
C ILE A 14 5.58 4.02 -6.67
N SER A 15 6.38 3.62 -7.64
CA SER A 15 7.11 4.53 -8.53
C SER A 15 7.04 4.03 -9.98
N PRO A 16 6.68 4.90 -10.96
CA PRO A 16 6.25 6.30 -10.77
C PRO A 16 4.85 6.39 -10.11
N VAL A 17 4.41 7.60 -9.73
CA VAL A 17 3.03 7.83 -9.29
C VAL A 17 2.05 7.35 -10.38
N PRO A 18 1.13 6.42 -10.06
CA PRO A 18 0.08 6.01 -10.98
C PRO A 18 -0.86 7.17 -11.32
N LEU A 19 -1.31 7.26 -12.57
CA LEU A 19 -2.13 8.37 -13.08
C LEU A 19 -3.60 7.95 -13.30
N PHE A 20 -4.23 7.43 -12.25
CA PHE A 20 -5.58 6.86 -12.30
C PHE A 20 -6.72 7.85 -12.04
N ASN A 21 -6.43 9.04 -11.53
CA ASN A 21 -7.45 10.08 -11.38
C ASN A 21 -7.96 10.54 -12.76
N ARG A 22 -9.14 11.20 -12.78
CA ARG A 22 -9.78 11.63 -14.05
C ARG A 22 -8.88 12.55 -14.89
N ALA A 23 -8.06 13.38 -14.23
CA ALA A 23 -7.16 14.31 -14.89
C ALA A 23 -5.88 13.63 -15.44
N ARG A 24 -5.63 12.36 -15.11
CA ARG A 24 -4.39 11.63 -15.39
C ARG A 24 -3.15 12.34 -14.86
N THR A 25 -3.28 12.94 -13.68
CA THR A 25 -2.21 13.65 -12.98
C THR A 25 -1.80 12.95 -11.67
N GLY A 26 -2.47 11.87 -11.27
CA GLY A 26 -2.14 11.20 -10.02
C GLY A 26 -3.12 10.13 -9.59
N CYS A 27 -3.07 9.79 -8.31
CA CYS A 27 -3.91 8.77 -7.70
C CYS A 27 -4.23 9.07 -6.23
N ARG A 28 -5.28 8.44 -5.74
CA ARG A 28 -5.61 8.31 -4.31
C ARG A 28 -5.67 6.80 -4.01
N PRO A 29 -4.52 6.15 -3.75
CA PRO A 29 -4.44 4.70 -3.71
C PRO A 29 -5.12 4.15 -2.45
N PHE A 30 -5.77 3.00 -2.61
CA PHE A 30 -6.29 2.19 -1.52
C PHE A 30 -5.48 0.89 -1.47
N VAL A 31 -4.99 0.50 -0.29
CA VAL A 31 -4.15 -0.71 -0.15
C VAL A 31 -4.72 -1.65 0.90
N GLU A 32 -4.74 -2.95 0.58
CA GLU A 32 -4.99 -4.04 1.52
C GLU A 32 -3.84 -5.04 1.55
N ILE A 33 -3.52 -5.51 2.76
CA ILE A 33 -2.53 -6.55 3.00
C ILE A 33 -3.24 -7.76 3.60
N HIS A 34 -3.04 -8.91 2.98
CA HIS A 34 -3.51 -10.20 3.45
C HIS A 34 -2.35 -11.15 3.68
N ALA A 35 -2.47 -12.03 4.67
CA ALA A 35 -1.54 -13.13 4.92
C ALA A 35 -2.33 -14.39 5.27
N GLY A 36 -1.97 -15.54 4.66
CA GLY A 36 -2.65 -16.81 4.93
C GLY A 36 -4.17 -16.75 4.69
N GLY A 37 -4.61 -15.91 3.75
CA GLY A 37 -6.03 -15.67 3.44
C GLY A 37 -6.76 -14.68 4.36
N THR A 38 -6.11 -14.14 5.39
CA THR A 38 -6.72 -13.18 6.35
C THR A 38 -6.24 -11.76 6.08
N LYS A 39 -7.12 -10.76 6.17
CA LYS A 39 -6.73 -9.34 6.07
C LYS A 39 -5.98 -8.91 7.33
N LEU A 40 -4.78 -8.39 7.16
CA LEU A 40 -3.94 -7.86 8.25
C LEU A 40 -4.04 -6.35 8.39
N TRP A 41 -4.14 -5.64 7.27
CA TRP A 41 -4.05 -4.18 7.27
C TRP A 41 -4.75 -3.58 6.05
N SER A 42 -5.26 -2.37 6.19
CA SER A 42 -5.77 -1.58 5.08
C SER A 42 -5.55 -0.09 5.30
N THR A 43 -5.41 0.68 4.21
CA THR A 43 -5.49 2.16 4.28
C THR A 43 -6.90 2.67 4.65
N TYR A 44 -7.88 1.77 4.80
CA TYR A 44 -9.30 2.12 4.98
C TYR A 44 -9.66 2.47 6.42
N GLU A 45 -10.08 3.72 6.61
CA GLU A 45 -11.13 4.08 7.57
C GLU A 45 -12.22 4.91 6.85
N ASN A 46 -11.86 5.99 6.14
CA ASN A 46 -12.73 6.73 5.22
C ASN A 46 -12.02 7.14 3.92
N TYR A 47 -12.77 7.25 2.81
CA TYR A 47 -12.22 7.64 1.49
C TYR A 47 -11.61 9.05 1.47
N ASP A 48 -12.16 9.97 2.28
CA ASP A 48 -11.71 11.36 2.32
C ASP A 48 -10.36 11.53 3.03
N ASP A 49 -9.98 10.57 3.87
CA ASP A 49 -8.71 10.58 4.61
C ASP A 49 -7.55 9.98 3.78
N LEU A 50 -7.85 9.35 2.63
CA LEU A 50 -6.83 8.77 1.77
C LEU A 50 -5.99 9.87 1.11
N LYS A 51 -4.68 9.76 1.30
CA LYS A 51 -3.70 10.69 0.72
C LYS A 51 -3.76 10.67 -0.80
N VAL A 52 -3.77 11.87 -1.39
CA VAL A 52 -3.64 12.08 -2.83
C VAL A 52 -2.17 12.28 -3.18
N PHE A 53 -1.74 11.67 -4.28
CA PHE A 53 -0.41 11.85 -4.87
C PHE A 53 -0.61 12.34 -6.30
N GLU A 54 -0.10 13.53 -6.62
CA GLU A 54 -0.22 14.14 -7.94
C GLU A 54 1.13 14.68 -8.42
N ILE A 55 1.35 14.63 -9.73
CA ILE A 55 2.51 15.25 -10.37
C ILE A 55 2.25 16.76 -10.54
N PRO A 56 3.30 17.61 -10.47
CA PRO A 56 4.71 17.28 -10.30
C PRO A 56 5.16 17.05 -8.85
N ASP A 57 4.28 17.27 -7.87
CA ASP A 57 4.63 17.33 -6.45
C ASP A 57 5.07 15.98 -5.86
N ALA A 58 4.56 14.88 -6.42
CA ALA A 58 4.92 13.53 -6.01
C ALA A 58 5.54 12.75 -7.18
N GLN A 59 6.79 12.32 -7.01
CA GLN A 59 7.44 11.37 -7.93
C GLN A 59 7.04 9.91 -7.65
N PHE A 60 6.72 9.62 -6.39
CA PHE A 60 6.29 8.30 -5.91
C PHE A 60 5.13 8.42 -4.92
N ALA A 61 4.32 7.37 -4.81
CA ALA A 61 3.33 7.24 -3.76
C ALA A 61 3.89 6.36 -2.64
N GLU A 62 4.14 6.95 -1.47
CA GLU A 62 4.57 6.24 -0.27
C GLU A 62 3.43 6.10 0.73
N ILE A 63 3.16 4.86 1.14
CA ILE A 63 2.10 4.50 2.07
C ILE A 63 2.74 3.82 3.28
N ALA A 64 2.63 4.45 4.45
CA ALA A 64 3.11 3.87 5.71
C ALA A 64 2.13 2.79 6.18
N LEU A 65 2.66 1.60 6.49
CA LEU A 65 1.88 0.43 6.90
C LEU A 65 1.84 0.27 8.43
N GLY A 66 2.65 1.01 9.18
CA GLY A 66 2.65 0.94 10.65
C GLY A 66 3.27 -0.33 11.22
N ASN A 67 4.21 -0.97 10.51
CA ASN A 67 4.94 -2.17 10.94
C ASN A 67 4.06 -3.43 11.05
N VAL A 68 3.39 -3.83 9.96
CA VAL A 68 2.53 -5.02 9.92
C VAL A 68 3.38 -6.29 9.92
N PRO A 69 3.28 -7.16 10.95
CA PRO A 69 3.91 -8.47 10.92
C PRO A 69 3.16 -9.38 9.95
N ALA A 70 3.87 -9.99 9.00
CA ALA A 70 3.30 -10.90 8.02
C ALA A 70 4.11 -12.20 7.97
N GLY A 71 3.41 -13.33 7.97
CA GLY A 71 3.96 -14.67 7.72
C GLY A 71 3.18 -15.35 6.58
N ASP A 72 3.55 -16.58 6.26
CA ASP A 72 2.92 -17.37 5.19
C ASP A 72 2.89 -16.63 3.84
N ASP A 73 1.88 -16.93 3.02
CA ASP A 73 1.67 -16.29 1.72
C ASP A 73 1.05 -14.89 1.91
N VAL A 74 1.79 -13.86 1.49
CA VAL A 74 1.38 -12.46 1.62
C VAL A 74 0.85 -11.94 0.28
N GLN A 75 -0.33 -11.33 0.30
CA GLN A 75 -0.93 -10.65 -0.84
C GLN A 75 -1.08 -9.15 -0.54
N VAL A 76 -0.60 -8.31 -1.46
CA VAL A 76 -0.76 -6.85 -1.43
C VAL A 76 -1.65 -6.45 -2.61
N ARG A 77 -2.73 -5.71 -2.35
CA ARG A 77 -3.67 -5.17 -3.36
C ARG A 77 -3.61 -3.66 -3.31
N TYR A 78 -3.46 -2.99 -4.45
CA TYR A 78 -3.35 -1.53 -4.58
C TYR A 78 -3.92 -1.03 -5.91
#